data_AF-A0A0B7NFF6-F1
#
_entry.id   AF-A0A0B7NFF6-F1
#
_cell.length_a   1.000
_cell.length_b   1.000
_cell.length_c   1.000
_cell.angle_alpha   90.00
_cell.angle_beta   90.00
_cell.angle_gamma   90.00
#
_symmetry.space_group_name_H-M   'P 1'
#
loop_
_entity.id
_entity.type
_entity.pdbx_description
1 polymer ?
#
loop_
_entity_poly.entity_id
_entity_poly.type
_entity_poly.pdbx_seq_one_letter_code
_entity_poly.pdbx_strand_id
1 'polypeptide(L)'
;MSDYSFFKMFGSVKIVQEVTNSTTTAGNDPAIKSNSNTAATNSPNALASIPTTTIAPLNFKSQKKRYQHGKKNSYYASKHLRKLKKFKLQQQQQFSIIKIYSSGQLKSLFEESLTHMLGGTRRFVQTFTGIMLSVFTVRQGIGYLFSKSTGWAVPSLFFSDSLHECSQGLAPFLFALLVIQSLNIDDKYILMYGNSNKLTVRKVTLQFAMCLVNYAPKNILWWSLTGLLTGFIATIIVQTRLAQNKHWDDESLNEKNGDSPLDMTQGRFRPLPLWKTLHDAVRKGLVVVATVLPFLLLCNGYYTRERFVDSTALNQLSYDRYLFTFVIMTAPRRGDPPFLTRTLDSYLKNWPDQAPEAGSLYDRFQTIVYTHFTTHLEFDRAKALYQPTERGQRYLKWIREEGDTLDQRSHVSKALGFAAENYQSTYIALVEDDFPVCGAKEWRQIENVIYAANLESPGHCGVFVGTGGSGLFLKPKIAKLVSALLLKYPSLPPDIIIQQCILGNLQECKQCSQTLVTSKTLLMYHIGYNTSTSLDRSYKKNEFQCGWRHPFNGDPNVITL
;
A
#
# COMPACT_ATOMS: atom_id res chain seq x y z
N MET A 1 0.90 -13.35 30.87
CA MET A 1 1.85 -13.43 29.74
C MET A 1 2.62 -12.13 29.77
N SER A 2 3.93 -12.23 29.96
CA SER A 2 4.83 -11.27 30.62
C SER A 2 4.98 -9.91 29.96
N ASP A 3 5.10 -8.88 30.81
CA ASP A 3 5.42 -7.49 30.51
C ASP A 3 6.76 -7.34 29.77
N TYR A 4 6.70 -7.14 28.45
CA TYR A 4 7.83 -6.69 27.65
C TYR A 4 7.61 -5.23 27.24
N SER A 5 8.00 -4.31 28.10
CA SER A 5 8.21 -2.90 27.75
C SER A 5 9.54 -2.79 26.98
N PHE A 6 9.54 -2.07 25.85
CA PHE A 6 10.72 -1.76 25.03
C PHE A 6 11.87 -1.16 25.86
N PHE A 7 11.57 -0.54 27.01
CA PHE A 7 12.57 0.02 27.93
C PHE A 7 13.24 -1.00 28.86
N LYS A 8 12.68 -2.20 29.06
CA LYS A 8 13.36 -3.25 29.87
C LYS A 8 14.60 -3.83 29.19
N MET A 9 14.76 -3.67 27.88
CA MET A 9 16.00 -4.05 27.17
C MET A 9 17.18 -3.11 27.48
N PHE A 10 16.96 -1.94 28.08
CA PHE A 10 17.98 -0.91 28.25
C PHE A 10 18.48 -0.72 29.70
N GLY A 11 18.06 -1.55 30.67
CA GLY A 11 18.35 -1.33 32.08
C GLY A 11 17.69 -0.04 32.61
N SER A 12 17.93 0.33 33.88
CA SER A 12 17.41 1.57 34.46
C SER A 12 18.04 2.80 33.79
N VAL A 13 17.46 3.26 32.68
CA VAL A 13 17.90 4.47 31.97
C VAL A 13 17.28 5.69 32.65
N LYS A 14 18.13 6.56 33.20
CA LYS A 14 17.73 7.89 33.66
C LYS A 14 17.98 8.88 32.53
N ILE A 15 16.92 9.50 32.02
CA ILE A 15 17.02 10.59 31.05
C ILE A 15 17.19 11.89 31.83
N VAL A 16 18.30 12.60 31.63
CA VAL A 16 18.51 13.94 32.18
C VAL A 16 18.68 14.93 31.04
N GLN A 17 17.91 16.00 31.07
CA GLN A 17 18.00 17.11 30.12
C GLN A 17 18.97 18.16 30.65
N GLU A 18 19.95 18.53 29.84
CA GLU A 18 20.84 19.64 30.12
C GLU A 18 20.39 20.85 29.29
N VAL A 19 20.14 21.99 29.96
CA VAL A 19 19.86 23.27 29.29
C VAL A 19 21.19 24.03 29.22
N THR A 20 21.81 24.05 28.04
CA THR A 20 23.11 24.69 27.84
C THR A 20 22.98 26.22 27.83
N ASN A 21 23.36 26.88 28.93
CA ASN A 21 23.86 28.26 28.89
C ASN A 21 25.35 28.20 28.53
N SER A 22 25.73 28.82 27.40
CA SER A 22 27.08 28.71 26.85
C SER A 22 28.10 29.54 27.63
N THR A 23 28.88 28.90 28.50
CA THR A 23 30.21 29.36 28.88
C THR A 23 31.07 28.12 29.09
N THR A 24 31.99 27.84 28.16
CA THR A 24 32.81 26.63 28.20
C THR A 24 34.29 27.03 28.17
N THR A 25 34.97 26.75 29.28
CA THR A 25 36.43 26.82 29.41
C THR A 25 37.00 25.44 29.06
N ALA A 26 38.00 25.42 28.19
CA ALA A 26 38.66 24.21 27.69
C ALA A 26 39.59 23.60 28.76
N GLY A 27 39.66 22.26 28.80
CA GLY A 27 40.58 21.50 29.63
C GLY A 27 40.99 20.19 28.94
N ASN A 28 42.30 19.96 28.89
CA ASN A 28 43.04 19.05 28.01
C ASN A 28 42.92 17.54 28.32
N ASP A 29 43.09 16.75 27.25
CA ASP A 29 43.35 15.29 27.24
C ASP A 29 44.70 14.90 27.85
N PRO A 30 44.87 13.61 28.19
CA PRO A 30 45.99 12.90 27.59
C PRO A 30 45.67 11.47 27.09
N ALA A 31 46.41 11.10 26.05
CA ALA A 31 46.40 9.82 25.34
C ALA A 31 47.15 8.70 26.06
N ILE A 32 46.71 7.44 25.89
CA ILE A 32 47.53 6.22 26.11
C ILE A 32 47.22 5.12 25.06
N LYS A 33 48.34 4.59 24.52
CA LYS A 33 48.66 3.40 23.69
C LYS A 33 48.04 2.05 24.21
N SER A 34 48.05 0.86 23.61
CA SER A 34 48.54 0.19 22.37
C SER A 34 48.16 -1.31 22.46
N ASN A 35 48.26 -2.05 21.34
CA ASN A 35 48.67 -3.48 21.15
C ASN A 35 47.66 -4.52 20.59
N SER A 36 47.91 -4.86 19.31
CA SER A 36 48.17 -6.17 18.68
C SER A 36 47.79 -7.52 19.32
N ASN A 37 47.21 -8.41 18.50
CA ASN A 37 47.69 -9.76 18.09
C ASN A 37 46.54 -10.55 17.41
N THR A 38 46.57 -10.93 16.11
CA THR A 38 47.18 -12.09 15.38
C THR A 38 46.52 -13.49 15.50
N ALA A 39 46.52 -14.18 14.34
CA ALA A 39 46.35 -15.62 14.03
C ALA A 39 44.89 -16.14 13.81
N ALA A 40 44.48 -16.54 12.58
CA ALA A 40 44.78 -17.79 11.82
C ALA A 40 43.95 -18.99 12.36
N THR A 41 43.36 -19.95 11.62
CA THR A 41 43.68 -20.62 10.34
C THR A 41 42.56 -21.64 10.00
N ASN A 42 42.51 -22.10 8.73
CA ASN A 42 42.14 -23.46 8.23
C ASN A 42 40.69 -23.85 7.84
N SER A 43 40.53 -24.05 6.51
CA SER A 43 39.69 -25.01 5.74
C SER A 43 40.10 -26.50 6.01
N PRO A 44 39.63 -27.60 5.35
CA PRO A 44 38.84 -27.74 4.10
C PRO A 44 37.87 -28.97 3.93
N ASN A 45 37.22 -29.03 2.75
CA ASN A 45 36.87 -30.17 1.84
C ASN A 45 36.18 -31.48 2.30
N ALA A 46 35.15 -31.89 1.54
CA ALA A 46 35.05 -33.15 0.74
C ALA A 46 33.57 -33.41 0.33
N LEU A 47 33.18 -33.38 -0.95
CA LEU A 47 33.19 -34.40 -2.02
C LEU A 47 32.19 -35.58 -1.92
N ALA A 48 31.21 -35.55 -2.84
CA ALA A 48 30.63 -36.61 -3.67
C ALA A 48 30.10 -37.95 -3.11
N SER A 49 28.87 -38.32 -3.51
CA SER A 49 28.60 -39.51 -4.34
C SER A 49 27.12 -39.64 -4.76
N ILE A 50 26.92 -40.01 -6.03
CA ILE A 50 25.71 -40.53 -6.68
C ILE A 50 25.93 -42.07 -6.72
N PRO A 51 24.90 -42.95 -6.72
CA PRO A 51 24.49 -43.53 -8.01
C PRO A 51 23.04 -44.07 -8.12
N THR A 52 22.62 -44.18 -9.38
CA THR A 52 21.73 -45.16 -10.06
C THR A 52 20.24 -45.32 -9.77
N THR A 53 19.54 -45.25 -10.90
CA THR A 53 18.16 -45.59 -11.27
C THR A 53 17.89 -47.09 -11.28
N THR A 54 16.68 -47.50 -10.91
CA THR A 54 16.10 -48.82 -11.24
C THR A 54 14.61 -48.65 -11.53
N ILE A 55 14.13 -49.30 -12.59
CA ILE A 55 12.77 -49.17 -13.16
C ILE A 55 11.89 -50.37 -12.73
N ALA A 56 10.58 -50.11 -12.63
CA ALA A 56 9.39 -51.00 -12.61
C ALA A 56 8.76 -51.32 -11.23
N PRO A 57 7.44 -51.66 -11.12
CA PRO A 57 6.30 -51.46 -12.03
C PRO A 57 5.13 -50.68 -11.37
N LEU A 58 4.12 -50.31 -12.17
CA LEU A 58 2.92 -49.55 -11.81
C LEU A 58 2.07 -50.22 -10.70
N ASN A 59 1.94 -49.54 -9.54
CA ASN A 59 1.23 -50.04 -8.37
C ASN A 59 0.03 -49.12 -8.01
N PHE A 60 -1.18 -49.64 -8.18
CA PHE A 60 -2.47 -48.98 -7.91
C PHE A 60 -2.69 -48.61 -6.43
N LYS A 61 -1.81 -49.01 -5.50
CA LYS A 61 -1.83 -48.57 -4.09
C LYS A 61 -1.29 -47.14 -3.86
N SER A 62 -0.70 -46.50 -4.87
CA SER A 62 -0.10 -45.15 -4.78
C SER A 62 -1.14 -44.01 -4.65
N GLN A 63 -2.32 -44.13 -5.27
CA GLN A 63 -3.31 -43.04 -5.23
C GLN A 63 -3.97 -42.87 -3.85
N LYS A 64 -4.22 -43.96 -3.11
CA LYS A 64 -4.80 -43.89 -1.76
C LYS A 64 -3.81 -43.32 -0.74
N LYS A 65 -2.51 -43.59 -0.90
CA LYS A 65 -1.43 -42.99 -0.10
C LYS A 65 -1.21 -41.51 -0.44
N ARG A 66 -1.29 -41.10 -1.71
CA ARG A 66 -1.22 -39.66 -2.11
C ARG A 66 -2.40 -38.84 -1.57
N TYR A 67 -3.62 -39.41 -1.55
CA TYR A 67 -4.79 -38.72 -1.00
C TYR A 67 -4.68 -38.51 0.53
N GLN A 68 -4.14 -39.48 1.27
CA GLN A 68 -3.88 -39.31 2.71
C GLN A 68 -2.67 -38.41 3.01
N HIS A 69 -1.63 -38.41 2.16
CA HIS A 69 -0.51 -37.47 2.32
C HIS A 69 -0.92 -36.02 2.03
N GLY A 70 -1.80 -35.79 1.04
CA GLY A 70 -2.37 -34.48 0.74
C GLY A 70 -3.19 -33.91 1.91
N LYS A 71 -4.00 -34.74 2.59
CA LYS A 71 -4.72 -34.31 3.82
C LYS A 71 -3.79 -33.95 4.97
N LYS A 72 -2.70 -34.69 5.17
CA LYS A 72 -1.68 -34.36 6.19
C LYS A 72 -0.96 -33.05 5.86
N ASN A 73 -0.55 -32.85 4.61
CA ASN A 73 0.13 -31.61 4.20
C ASN A 73 -0.79 -30.39 4.23
N SER A 74 -2.07 -30.53 3.88
CA SER A 74 -3.08 -29.48 4.04
C SER A 74 -3.32 -29.12 5.52
N TYR A 75 -3.31 -30.11 6.42
CA TYR A 75 -3.40 -29.87 7.86
C TYR A 75 -2.17 -29.12 8.41
N TYR A 76 -0.96 -29.48 7.97
CA TYR A 76 0.27 -28.77 8.36
C TYR A 76 0.33 -27.35 7.77
N ALA A 77 -0.06 -27.15 6.51
CA ALA A 77 -0.18 -25.83 5.91
C ALA A 77 -1.22 -24.96 6.64
N SER A 78 -2.38 -25.53 7.00
CA SER A 78 -3.40 -24.85 7.80
C SER A 78 -2.90 -24.50 9.20
N LYS A 79 -2.16 -25.39 9.87
CA LYS A 79 -1.56 -25.14 11.20
C LYS A 79 -0.47 -24.07 11.13
N HIS A 80 0.35 -24.08 10.09
CA HIS A 80 1.38 -23.06 9.84
C HIS A 80 0.75 -21.70 9.50
N LEU A 81 -0.31 -21.67 8.68
CA LEU A 81 -1.11 -20.47 8.42
C LEU A 81 -1.78 -19.93 9.69
N ARG A 82 -2.31 -20.79 10.57
CA ARG A 82 -2.87 -20.36 11.86
C ARG A 82 -1.80 -19.77 12.77
N LYS A 83 -0.58 -20.32 12.80
CA LYS A 83 0.56 -19.74 13.51
C LYS A 83 0.97 -18.38 12.91
N LEU A 84 1.05 -18.26 11.59
CA LEU A 84 1.34 -16.99 10.91
C LEU A 84 0.24 -15.95 11.12
N LYS A 85 -1.05 -16.34 11.12
CA LYS A 85 -2.17 -15.47 11.46
C LYS A 85 -2.10 -15.01 12.91
N LYS A 86 -1.83 -15.92 13.86
CA LYS A 86 -1.65 -15.55 15.26
C LYS A 86 -0.46 -14.60 15.43
N PHE A 87 0.62 -14.80 14.67
CA PHE A 87 1.79 -13.91 14.68
C PHE A 87 1.50 -12.54 14.03
N LYS A 88 0.77 -12.48 12.90
CA LYS A 88 0.33 -11.22 12.27
C LYS A 88 -0.67 -10.48 13.16
N LEU A 89 -1.66 -11.16 13.75
CA LEU A 89 -2.64 -10.54 14.65
C LEU A 89 -1.97 -10.05 15.94
N GLN A 90 -1.02 -10.82 16.47
CA GLN A 90 -0.21 -10.44 17.63
C GLN A 90 0.75 -9.30 17.29
N GLN A 91 1.34 -9.27 16.09
CA GLN A 91 2.08 -8.09 15.61
C GLN A 91 1.16 -6.88 15.47
N GLN A 92 -0.02 -7.02 14.86
CA GLN A 92 -0.95 -5.91 14.64
C GLN A 92 -1.48 -5.36 15.96
N GLN A 93 -1.77 -6.22 16.95
CA GLN A 93 -2.09 -5.83 18.32
C GLN A 93 -0.90 -5.20 19.04
N GLN A 94 0.31 -5.77 18.95
CA GLN A 94 1.50 -5.17 19.56
C GLN A 94 1.87 -3.84 18.91
N PHE A 95 1.73 -3.67 17.60
CA PHE A 95 1.91 -2.39 16.91
C PHE A 95 0.84 -1.38 17.30
N SER A 96 -0.42 -1.78 17.51
CA SER A 96 -1.47 -0.88 18.00
C SER A 96 -1.22 -0.44 19.45
N ILE A 97 -0.76 -1.34 20.32
CA ILE A 97 -0.38 -1.02 21.71
C ILE A 97 0.86 -0.12 21.73
N ILE A 98 1.90 -0.46 20.96
CA ILE A 98 3.10 0.38 20.79
C ILE A 98 2.71 1.75 20.24
N LYS A 99 1.79 1.84 19.27
CA LYS A 99 1.28 3.11 18.72
C LYS A 99 0.59 3.96 19.77
N ILE A 100 -0.29 3.40 20.60
CA ILE A 100 -1.02 4.17 21.62
C ILE A 100 -0.06 4.67 22.70
N TYR A 101 0.84 3.81 23.20
CA TYR A 101 1.83 4.19 24.20
C TYR A 101 2.88 5.17 23.65
N SER A 102 3.34 4.97 22.41
CA SER A 102 4.26 5.91 21.75
C SER A 102 3.60 7.25 21.50
N SER A 103 2.31 7.30 21.17
CA SER A 103 1.59 8.55 20.88
C SER A 103 1.53 9.48 22.09
N GLY A 104 1.24 8.95 23.28
CA GLY A 104 1.16 9.74 24.51
C GLY A 104 2.54 10.23 24.96
N GLN A 105 3.53 9.33 24.99
CA GLN A 105 4.90 9.68 25.39
C GLN A 105 5.56 10.65 24.41
N LEU A 106 5.30 10.50 23.12
CA LEU A 106 5.88 11.37 22.10
C LEU A 106 5.34 12.79 22.20
N LYS A 107 4.04 12.96 22.47
CA LYS A 107 3.45 14.29 22.73
C LYS A 107 4.11 14.95 23.94
N SER A 108 4.30 14.20 25.03
CA SER A 108 4.95 14.70 26.24
C SER A 108 6.39 15.14 25.99
N LEU A 109 7.17 14.40 25.17
CA LEU A 109 8.54 14.79 24.80
C LEU A 109 8.60 16.09 23.98
N PHE A 110 7.68 16.26 23.03
CA PHE A 110 7.58 17.51 22.27
C PHE A 110 7.07 18.67 23.13
N GLU A 111 6.08 18.42 23.98
CA GLU A 111 5.51 19.41 24.90
C GLU A 111 6.58 19.94 25.85
N GLU A 112 7.32 19.05 26.53
CA GLU A 112 8.37 19.45 27.47
C GLU A 112 9.43 20.32 26.77
N SER A 113 9.89 19.89 25.60
CA SER A 113 10.96 20.61 24.91
C SER A 113 10.51 21.92 24.27
N LEU A 114 9.30 22.00 23.73
CA LEU A 114 8.80 23.19 23.04
C LEU A 114 8.13 24.19 23.99
N THR A 115 7.57 23.74 25.11
CA THR A 115 6.97 24.62 26.13
C THR A 115 7.99 25.60 26.69
N HIS A 116 9.20 25.13 26.98
CA HIS A 116 10.29 25.99 27.44
C HIS A 116 10.67 27.02 26.37
N MET A 117 10.82 26.57 25.11
CA MET A 117 11.19 27.45 23.99
C MET A 117 10.12 28.50 23.67
N LEU A 118 8.84 28.13 23.71
CA LEU A 118 7.72 29.00 23.34
C LEU A 118 7.31 29.95 24.47
N GLY A 119 7.86 29.80 25.67
CA GLY A 119 7.53 30.63 26.83
C GLY A 119 6.21 30.23 27.50
N GLY A 120 5.97 28.92 27.66
CA GLY A 120 4.89 28.37 28.47
C GLY A 120 3.83 27.55 27.71
N THR A 121 3.08 26.73 28.46
CA THR A 121 2.16 25.72 27.91
C THR A 121 1.04 26.34 27.07
N ARG A 122 0.54 27.52 27.45
CA ARG A 122 -0.50 28.23 26.69
C ARG A 122 -0.06 28.54 25.27
N ARG A 123 1.17 29.05 25.09
CA ARG A 123 1.74 29.37 23.77
C ARG A 123 2.02 28.10 22.98
N PHE A 124 2.47 27.04 23.64
CA PHE A 124 2.61 25.72 23.02
C PHE A 124 1.28 25.20 22.45
N VAL A 125 0.21 25.20 23.25
CA VAL A 125 -1.13 24.74 22.82
C VAL A 125 -1.67 25.59 21.66
N GLN A 126 -1.45 26.91 21.68
CA GLN A 126 -1.82 27.80 20.57
C GLN A 126 -1.07 27.47 19.29
N THR A 127 0.26 27.30 19.38
CA THR A 127 1.10 26.91 18.24
C THR A 127 0.70 25.53 17.71
N PHE A 128 0.49 24.55 18.58
CA PHE A 128 0.07 23.20 18.20
C PHE A 128 -1.29 23.19 17.50
N THR A 129 -2.28 23.90 18.05
CA THR A 129 -3.60 24.06 17.42
C THR A 129 -3.47 24.73 16.04
N GLY A 130 -2.64 25.77 15.93
CA GLY A 130 -2.32 26.43 14.66
C GLY A 130 -1.74 25.46 13.63
N ILE A 131 -0.74 24.67 14.02
CA ILE A 131 -0.16 23.62 13.16
C ILE A 131 -1.22 22.62 12.70
N MET A 132 -2.08 22.14 13.62
CA MET A 132 -3.12 21.18 13.27
C MET A 132 -4.04 21.74 12.19
N LEU A 133 -4.56 22.95 12.38
CA LEU A 133 -5.42 23.63 11.41
C LEU A 133 -4.69 23.86 10.09
N SER A 134 -3.43 24.33 10.13
CA SER A 134 -2.63 24.55 8.92
C SER A 134 -2.35 23.26 8.15
N VAL A 135 -1.99 22.16 8.82
CA VAL A 135 -1.80 20.85 8.18
C VAL A 135 -3.10 20.40 7.51
N PHE A 136 -4.26 20.55 8.17
CA PHE A 136 -5.54 20.23 7.58
C PHE A 136 -5.84 21.09 6.35
N THR A 137 -5.65 22.40 6.42
CA THR A 137 -5.88 23.32 5.29
C THR A 137 -4.95 23.03 4.12
N VAL A 138 -3.65 22.89 4.36
CA VAL A 138 -2.66 22.55 3.33
C VAL A 138 -3.01 21.22 2.67
N ARG A 139 -3.42 20.22 3.46
CA ARG A 139 -3.85 18.94 2.92
C ARG A 139 -5.09 19.05 2.05
N GLN A 140 -6.13 19.75 2.49
CA GLN A 140 -7.34 19.94 1.69
C GLN A 140 -7.04 20.74 0.41
N GLY A 141 -6.19 21.76 0.50
CA GLY A 141 -5.72 22.53 -0.65
C GLY A 141 -4.95 21.68 -1.65
N ILE A 142 -3.98 20.88 -1.19
CA ILE A 142 -3.20 19.96 -2.02
C ILE A 142 -4.12 18.90 -2.66
N GLY A 143 -5.01 18.30 -1.86
CA GLY A 143 -5.98 17.31 -2.34
C GLY A 143 -6.92 17.89 -3.40
N TYR A 144 -7.43 19.11 -3.18
CA TYR A 144 -8.27 19.83 -4.14
C TYR A 144 -7.49 20.15 -5.43
N LEU A 145 -6.31 20.76 -5.29
CA LEU A 145 -5.44 21.12 -6.41
C LEU A 145 -5.15 19.89 -7.27
N PHE A 146 -4.69 18.79 -6.67
CA PHE A 146 -4.39 17.59 -7.44
C PHE A 146 -5.64 16.94 -8.05
N SER A 147 -6.74 16.83 -7.29
CA SER A 147 -7.99 16.25 -7.80
C SER A 147 -8.55 17.03 -9.00
N LYS A 148 -8.37 18.35 -9.02
CA LYS A 148 -8.79 19.21 -10.14
C LYS A 148 -7.77 19.28 -11.28
N SER A 149 -6.48 19.34 -10.98
CA SER A 149 -5.42 19.60 -11.97
C SER A 149 -4.98 18.36 -12.73
N THR A 150 -4.90 17.22 -12.06
CA THR A 150 -4.44 15.94 -12.66
C THR A 150 -5.57 14.93 -12.85
N GLY A 151 -6.76 15.21 -12.32
CA GLY A 151 -7.88 14.27 -12.32
C GLY A 151 -7.50 12.92 -11.72
N TRP A 152 -8.10 11.84 -12.21
CA TRP A 152 -7.76 10.46 -11.85
C TRP A 152 -6.53 9.92 -12.62
N ALA A 153 -5.82 10.77 -13.38
CA ALA A 153 -4.86 10.36 -14.41
C ALA A 153 -3.44 10.10 -13.89
N VAL A 154 -3.06 10.61 -12.70
CA VAL A 154 -1.79 10.23 -12.04
C VAL A 154 -2.05 9.62 -10.65
N PRO A 155 -2.74 8.47 -10.59
CA PRO A 155 -3.17 7.80 -9.37
C PRO A 155 -2.05 7.59 -8.34
N SER A 156 -0.81 7.36 -8.77
CA SER A 156 0.35 7.15 -7.90
C SER A 156 0.66 8.36 -7.01
N LEU A 157 0.29 9.58 -7.41
CA LEU A 157 0.36 10.78 -6.57
C LEU A 157 -0.79 10.84 -5.54
N PHE A 158 -1.89 10.13 -5.79
CA PHE A 158 -3.09 10.05 -4.95
C PHE A 158 -3.14 8.82 -4.03
N PHE A 159 -2.35 7.77 -4.32
CA PHE A 159 -2.32 6.50 -3.58
C PHE A 159 -1.50 6.57 -2.29
N SER A 160 -1.74 7.60 -1.52
CA SER A 160 -1.55 7.39 -0.10
C SER A 160 -2.90 6.87 0.41
N ASP A 161 -2.90 5.61 0.88
CA ASP A 161 -4.02 5.02 1.66
C ASP A 161 -4.54 6.00 2.74
N SER A 162 -3.70 6.97 3.09
CA SER A 162 -3.94 8.12 3.91
C SER A 162 -5.07 9.09 3.52
N LEU A 163 -5.51 9.22 2.26
CA LEU A 163 -6.76 9.99 1.99
C LEU A 163 -7.98 9.35 2.68
N HIS A 164 -7.92 8.03 2.89
CA HIS A 164 -8.95 7.20 3.53
C HIS A 164 -8.52 6.66 4.89
N GLU A 165 -7.33 7.01 5.38
CA GLU A 165 -7.00 6.83 6.79
C GLU A 165 -7.82 7.84 7.60
N CYS A 166 -9.03 7.41 8.02
CA CYS A 166 -9.75 8.05 9.10
C CYS A 166 -8.77 8.23 10.27
N SER A 167 -8.41 9.48 10.57
CA SER A 167 -7.78 9.93 11.83
C SER A 167 -6.51 9.20 12.34
N GLN A 168 -5.88 8.32 11.55
CA GLN A 168 -4.86 7.39 12.07
C GLN A 168 -3.41 7.90 12.10
N GLY A 169 -3.15 9.17 11.79
CA GLY A 169 -1.77 9.69 11.71
C GLY A 169 -1.51 10.90 12.60
N LEU A 170 -0.75 10.74 13.68
CA LEU A 170 -0.08 11.86 14.35
C LEU A 170 1.12 12.37 13.56
N ALA A 171 1.65 11.55 12.65
CA ALA A 171 2.87 11.81 11.89
C ALA A 171 3.01 13.22 11.28
N PRO A 172 2.04 13.81 10.56
CA PRO A 172 2.23 15.15 9.99
C PRO A 172 2.49 16.19 11.07
N PHE A 173 1.78 16.09 12.21
CA PHE A 173 1.96 17.00 13.33
C PHE A 173 3.32 16.77 14.01
N LEU A 174 3.75 15.50 14.13
CA LEU A 174 5.06 15.15 14.67
C LEU A 174 6.20 15.64 13.79
N PHE A 175 6.08 15.52 12.45
CA PHE A 175 7.04 16.09 11.51
C PHE A 175 7.04 17.62 11.53
N ALA A 176 5.87 18.26 11.70
CA ALA A 176 5.80 19.70 11.86
C ALA A 176 6.51 20.17 13.14
N LEU A 177 6.25 19.49 14.27
CA LEU A 177 6.90 19.77 15.54
C LEU A 177 8.41 19.47 15.50
N LEU A 178 8.84 18.43 14.78
CA LEU A 178 10.25 18.13 14.54
C LEU A 178 10.97 19.29 13.84
N VAL A 179 10.34 19.92 12.86
CA VAL A 179 10.92 21.09 12.17
C VAL A 179 10.96 22.30 13.10
N ILE A 180 9.92 22.57 13.90
CA ILE A 180 9.96 23.68 14.89
C ILE A 180 11.06 23.45 15.93
N GLN A 181 11.23 22.20 16.37
CA GLN A 181 12.29 21.82 17.30
C GLN A 181 13.69 22.06 16.72
N SER A 182 13.85 22.17 15.39
CA SER A 182 15.15 22.48 14.77
C SER A 182 15.71 23.84 15.20
N LEU A 183 14.88 24.73 15.75
CA LEU A 183 15.35 26.01 16.31
C LEU A 183 16.40 25.81 17.41
N ASN A 184 16.26 24.73 18.18
CA ASN A 184 17.20 24.28 19.21
C ASN A 184 17.91 22.99 18.76
N ILE A 185 18.50 22.98 17.56
CA ILE A 185 19.17 21.80 16.99
C ILE A 185 20.31 21.26 17.88
N ASP A 186 20.89 22.12 18.70
CA ASP A 186 22.01 21.81 19.59
C ASP A 186 21.58 21.19 20.93
N ASP A 187 20.28 21.16 21.23
CA ASP A 187 19.75 20.51 22.43
C ASP A 187 20.06 19.00 22.39
N LYS A 188 20.58 18.48 23.50
CA LYS A 188 20.96 17.08 23.67
C LYS A 188 20.23 16.45 24.85
N TYR A 189 19.85 15.19 24.70
CA TYR A 189 19.53 14.30 25.80
C TYR A 189 20.81 13.62 26.28
N ILE A 190 21.00 13.55 27.59
CA ILE A 190 22.07 12.77 28.21
C ILE A 190 21.44 11.50 28.76
N LEU A 191 21.75 10.38 28.11
CA LEU A 191 21.35 9.07 28.57
C LEU A 191 22.48 8.52 29.44
N MET A 192 22.20 8.33 30.73
CA MET A 192 23.13 7.70 31.66
C MET A 192 22.86 6.19 31.71
N TYR A 193 23.86 5.40 31.32
CA TYR A 193 23.83 3.93 31.36
C TYR A 193 24.90 3.42 32.34
N GLY A 194 24.47 2.75 33.41
CA GLY A 194 25.39 2.33 34.49
C GLY A 194 26.00 3.51 35.24
N ASN A 195 27.05 3.25 36.03
CA ASN A 195 27.62 4.23 36.96
C ASN A 195 28.51 5.30 36.29
N SER A 196 28.85 5.18 35.00
CA SER A 196 29.84 6.08 34.38
C SER A 196 29.72 6.31 32.88
N ASN A 197 28.89 5.58 32.14
CA ASN A 197 28.77 5.79 30.69
C ASN A 197 27.69 6.83 30.37
N LYS A 198 28.09 7.95 29.76
CA LYS A 198 27.20 9.00 29.27
C LYS A 198 27.10 8.92 27.76
N LEU A 199 25.89 8.72 27.24
CA LEU A 199 25.60 8.83 25.80
C LEU A 199 24.83 10.12 25.55
N THR A 200 25.38 11.01 24.73
CA THR A 200 24.67 12.24 24.33
C THR A 200 24.00 12.04 22.97
N VAL A 201 22.70 12.31 22.90
CA VAL A 201 21.90 12.17 21.68
C VAL A 201 21.18 13.48 21.41
N ARG A 202 21.33 14.06 20.22
CA ARG A 202 20.61 15.28 19.85
C ARG A 202 19.10 15.02 19.87
N LYS A 203 18.31 15.93 20.45
CA LYS A 203 16.85 15.77 20.58
C LYS A 203 16.19 15.54 19.22
N VAL A 204 16.59 16.32 18.21
CA VAL A 204 16.08 16.22 16.84
C VAL A 204 16.32 14.84 16.24
N THR A 205 17.47 14.19 16.51
CA THR A 205 17.77 12.84 16.01
C THR A 205 16.85 11.78 16.63
N LEU A 206 16.63 11.85 17.95
CA LEU A 206 15.73 10.94 18.65
C LEU A 206 14.28 11.10 18.18
N GLN A 207 13.81 12.34 18.08
CA GLN A 207 12.47 12.67 17.61
C GLN A 207 12.27 12.26 16.15
N PHE A 208 13.27 12.45 15.28
CA PHE A 208 13.21 11.97 13.91
C PHE A 208 13.06 10.44 13.86
N ALA A 209 13.84 9.69 14.63
CA ALA A 209 13.70 8.23 14.72
C ALA A 209 12.29 7.82 15.17
N MET A 210 11.70 8.54 16.13
CA MET A 210 10.31 8.30 16.57
C MET A 210 9.27 8.64 15.49
N CYS A 211 9.48 9.70 14.71
CA CYS A 211 8.66 10.00 13.54
C CYS A 211 8.75 8.89 12.49
N LEU A 212 9.94 8.30 12.28
CA LEU A 212 10.13 7.18 11.36
C LEU A 212 9.40 5.91 11.80
N VAL A 213 9.33 5.62 13.10
CA VAL A 213 8.54 4.50 13.64
C VAL A 213 7.05 4.67 13.31
N ASN A 214 6.55 5.91 13.33
CA ASN A 214 5.17 6.21 12.92
C ASN A 214 4.98 6.19 11.41
N TYR A 215 6.02 6.51 10.64
CA TYR A 215 6.01 6.53 9.18
C TYR A 215 6.02 5.14 8.54
N ALA A 216 6.89 4.25 9.03
CA ALA A 216 7.19 2.97 8.41
C ALA A 216 5.95 2.10 8.11
N PRO A 217 4.97 1.93 9.01
CA PRO A 217 3.92 0.93 8.81
C PRO A 217 3.00 1.15 7.59
N LYS A 218 2.87 2.38 7.09
CA LYS A 218 1.85 2.73 6.07
C LYS A 218 2.37 3.63 4.94
N ASN A 219 3.66 3.95 4.90
CA ASN A 219 4.26 4.81 3.87
C ASN A 219 3.44 6.10 3.62
N ILE A 220 3.43 6.98 4.61
CA ILE A 220 2.64 8.20 4.62
C ILE A 220 3.46 9.41 4.13
N LEU A 221 4.13 9.26 2.97
CA LEU A 221 5.03 10.28 2.39
C LEU A 221 4.36 11.65 2.33
N TRP A 222 3.20 11.71 1.68
CA TRP A 222 2.48 12.97 1.47
C TRP A 222 2.06 13.65 2.78
N TRP A 223 1.65 12.88 3.79
CA TRP A 223 1.31 13.43 5.11
C TRP A 223 2.54 13.96 5.83
N SER A 224 3.65 13.24 5.73
CA SER A 224 4.90 13.68 6.36
C SER A 224 5.40 14.95 5.66
N LEU A 225 5.23 15.05 4.34
CA LEU A 225 5.57 16.23 3.56
C LEU A 225 4.71 17.46 3.92
N THR A 226 3.40 17.30 4.10
CA THR A 226 2.56 18.42 4.57
C THR A 226 2.97 18.87 5.97
N GLY A 227 3.29 17.91 6.84
CA GLY A 227 3.86 18.17 8.16
C GLY A 227 5.16 18.99 8.10
N LEU A 228 6.13 18.55 7.29
CA LEU A 228 7.40 19.24 7.10
C LEU A 228 7.21 20.68 6.58
N LEU A 229 6.35 20.86 5.58
CA LEU A 229 6.06 22.18 5.00
C LEU A 229 5.39 23.11 6.02
N THR A 230 4.37 22.62 6.72
CA THR A 230 3.69 23.40 7.77
C THR A 230 4.63 23.73 8.92
N GLY A 231 5.47 22.78 9.36
CA GLY A 231 6.49 23.01 10.39
C GLY A 231 7.51 24.06 9.99
N PHE A 232 7.96 24.05 8.73
CA PHE A 232 8.90 25.05 8.20
C PHE A 232 8.29 26.46 8.23
N ILE A 233 7.05 26.62 7.76
CA ILE A 233 6.33 27.90 7.83
C ILE A 233 6.10 28.33 9.28
N ALA A 234 5.68 27.40 10.14
CA ALA A 234 5.46 27.68 11.57
C ALA A 234 6.75 28.13 12.26
N THR A 235 7.90 27.57 11.89
CA THR A 235 9.22 27.95 12.41
C THR A 235 9.53 29.42 12.12
N ILE A 236 9.26 29.87 10.88
CA ILE A 236 9.41 31.27 10.47
C ILE A 236 8.48 32.18 11.28
N ILE A 237 7.20 31.80 11.41
CA ILE A 237 6.19 32.59 12.14
C ILE A 237 6.53 32.70 13.62
N VAL A 238 6.88 31.58 14.27
CA VAL A 238 7.25 31.54 15.69
C VAL A 238 8.46 32.41 15.95
N GLN A 239 9.52 32.30 15.13
CA GLN A 239 10.72 33.13 15.30
C GLN A 239 10.45 34.60 15.08
N THR A 240 9.62 34.94 14.09
CA THR A 240 9.20 36.33 13.84
C THR A 240 8.47 36.90 15.05
N ARG A 241 7.54 36.13 15.64
CA ARG A 241 6.79 36.55 16.83
C ARG A 241 7.66 36.66 18.08
N LEU A 242 8.56 35.69 18.31
CA LEU A 242 9.48 35.74 19.45
C LEU A 242 10.42 36.94 19.37
N ALA A 243 10.93 37.23 18.16
CA ALA A 243 11.81 38.35 17.94
C ALA A 243 11.09 39.71 18.03
N GLN A 244 9.83 39.79 17.59
CA GLN A 244 8.97 40.96 17.81
C GLN A 244 8.69 41.20 19.29
N ASN A 245 8.31 40.18 20.05
CA ASN A 245 8.02 40.34 21.48
C ASN A 245 9.26 40.82 22.26
N LYS A 246 10.44 40.29 21.94
CA LYS A 246 11.69 40.72 22.57
C LYS A 246 12.00 42.20 22.33
N HIS A 247 11.70 42.70 21.13
CA HIS A 247 11.88 44.12 20.80
C HIS A 247 11.03 45.04 21.70
N TRP A 248 9.77 44.67 21.95
CA TRP A 248 8.87 45.45 22.80
C TRP A 248 9.29 45.44 24.28
N ASP A 249 9.78 44.31 24.78
CA ASP A 249 10.26 44.20 26.17
C ASP A 249 11.48 45.12 26.41
N ASP A 250 12.44 45.13 25.47
CA ASP A 250 13.64 45.99 25.54
C ASP A 250 13.28 47.50 25.48
N GLU A 251 12.29 47.88 24.68
CA GLU A 251 11.82 49.27 24.58
C GLU A 251 11.14 49.73 25.88
N SER A 252 10.30 48.88 26.48
CA SER A 252 9.61 49.17 27.73
C SER A 252 10.55 49.31 28.95
N LEU A 253 11.69 48.59 28.94
CA LEU A 253 12.71 48.68 29.98
C LEU A 253 13.56 49.94 29.83
N ASN A 254 13.83 50.38 28.59
CA ASN A 254 14.57 51.62 28.35
C ASN A 254 13.74 52.86 28.75
N GLU A 255 12.42 52.82 28.61
CA GLU A 255 11.56 53.95 28.98
C GLU A 255 11.41 54.15 30.50
N LYS A 256 11.54 53.08 31.30
CA LYS A 256 11.38 53.14 32.77
C LYS A 256 12.64 53.46 33.56
N ASN A 257 13.84 53.36 32.98
CA ASN A 257 15.11 53.49 33.69
C ASN A 257 15.81 54.86 33.53
N GLY A 258 15.05 55.92 33.23
CA GLY A 258 15.58 57.27 33.00
C GLY A 258 16.42 57.89 34.14
N ASP A 259 16.27 57.43 35.39
CA ASP A 259 16.89 58.09 36.56
C ASP A 259 17.75 57.19 37.46
N SER A 260 18.02 55.93 37.09
CA SER A 260 18.85 55.03 37.92
C SER A 260 20.32 54.99 37.46
N PRO A 261 21.30 55.26 38.35
CA PRO A 261 22.71 55.32 38.00
C PRO A 261 23.23 53.97 37.50
N LEU A 262 23.97 54.02 36.39
CA LEU A 262 24.50 52.88 35.64
C LEU A 262 25.32 51.91 36.52
N ASP A 263 24.79 50.72 36.78
CA ASP A 263 25.60 49.56 37.14
C ASP A 263 26.24 49.00 35.85
N MET A 264 27.55 49.23 35.70
CA MET A 264 28.33 48.95 34.49
C MET A 264 28.54 47.46 34.18
N THR A 265 28.03 46.54 35.00
CA THR A 265 28.31 45.10 34.88
C THR A 265 27.31 44.33 34.03
N GLN A 266 26.20 44.95 33.61
CA GLN A 266 25.22 44.31 32.73
C GLN A 266 25.63 44.49 31.26
N GLY A 267 26.44 43.54 30.76
CA GLY A 267 26.90 43.51 29.38
C GLY A 267 25.75 43.76 28.40
N ARG A 268 25.83 44.88 27.66
CA ARG A 268 24.86 45.27 26.63
C ARG A 268 24.76 44.17 25.59
N PHE A 269 23.79 43.26 25.73
CA PHE A 269 23.39 42.37 24.67
C PHE A 269 22.75 43.22 23.58
N ARG A 270 23.53 43.60 22.56
CA ARG A 270 22.98 44.26 21.38
C ARG A 270 21.92 43.34 20.76
N PRO A 271 20.68 43.81 20.55
CA PRO A 271 19.66 43.00 19.90
C PRO A 271 20.17 42.57 18.52
N LEU A 272 20.19 41.27 18.29
CA LEU A 272 20.51 40.73 16.97
C LEU A 272 19.42 41.19 15.99
N PRO A 273 19.79 41.72 14.81
CA PRO A 273 18.80 42.18 13.84
C PRO A 273 17.91 41.01 13.41
N LEU A 274 16.60 41.27 13.27
CA LEU A 274 15.56 40.26 12.96
C LEU A 274 15.94 39.34 11.80
N TRP A 275 16.55 39.89 10.74
CA TRP A 275 16.95 39.12 9.57
C TRP A 275 17.98 38.03 9.88
N LYS A 276 18.90 38.25 10.85
CA LYS A 276 19.89 37.24 11.25
C LYS A 276 19.22 36.07 11.97
N THR A 277 18.31 36.37 12.89
CA THR A 277 17.53 35.35 13.60
C THR A 277 16.66 34.55 12.63
N LEU A 278 16.01 35.23 11.70
CA LEU A 278 15.20 34.59 10.66
C LEU A 278 16.06 33.74 9.73
N HIS A 279 17.21 34.24 9.29
CA HIS A 279 18.14 33.48 8.45
C HIS A 279 18.67 32.23 9.17
N ASP A 280 19.00 32.32 10.45
CA ASP A 280 19.41 31.16 11.25
C ASP A 280 18.28 30.12 11.37
N ALA A 281 17.05 30.58 11.64
CA ALA A 281 15.87 29.73 11.69
C ALA A 281 15.59 29.02 10.37
N VAL A 282 15.64 29.75 9.25
CA VAL A 282 15.48 29.22 7.89
C VAL A 282 16.57 28.20 7.60
N ARG A 283 17.84 28.51 7.91
CA ARG A 283 18.96 27.59 7.72
C ARG A 283 18.76 26.29 8.51
N LYS A 284 18.43 26.37 9.80
CA LYS A 284 18.19 25.20 10.66
C LYS A 284 17.00 24.36 10.19
N GLY A 285 15.88 25.01 9.86
CA GLY A 285 14.70 24.33 9.31
C GLY A 285 14.99 23.64 7.97
N LEU A 286 15.73 24.32 7.08
CA LEU A 286 16.13 23.77 5.79
C LEU A 286 17.04 22.55 5.95
N VAL A 287 17.97 22.56 6.91
CA VAL A 287 18.83 21.40 7.20
C VAL A 287 18.00 20.17 7.60
N VAL A 288 16.99 20.35 8.47
CA VAL A 288 16.10 19.24 8.86
C VAL A 288 15.29 18.76 7.67
N VAL A 289 14.67 19.65 6.89
CA VAL A 289 13.89 19.27 5.70
C VAL A 289 14.77 18.55 4.67
N ALA A 290 15.95 19.07 4.37
CA ALA A 290 16.89 18.50 3.42
C ALA A 290 17.45 17.15 3.86
N THR A 291 17.46 16.85 5.17
CA THR A 291 17.87 15.54 5.70
C THR A 291 16.72 14.55 5.72
N VAL A 292 15.54 15.00 6.18
CA VAL A 292 14.36 14.13 6.36
C VAL A 292 13.74 13.76 5.01
N LEU A 293 13.62 14.71 4.08
CA LEU A 293 12.93 14.47 2.82
C LEU A 293 13.56 13.35 1.97
N PRO A 294 14.88 13.30 1.73
CA PRO A 294 15.50 12.18 1.01
C PRO A 294 15.27 10.83 1.69
N PHE A 295 15.28 10.79 3.02
CA PHE A 295 15.01 9.57 3.77
C PHE A 295 13.56 9.10 3.56
N LEU A 296 12.60 10.02 3.65
CA LEU A 296 11.20 9.69 3.37
C LEU A 296 11.00 9.23 1.92
N LEU A 297 11.68 9.86 0.96
CA LEU A 297 11.66 9.44 -0.46
C LEU A 297 12.28 8.05 -0.65
N LEU A 298 13.39 7.74 0.03
CA LEU A 298 14.02 6.42 0.00
C LEU A 298 13.09 5.35 0.59
N CYS A 299 12.50 5.62 1.76
CA CYS A 299 11.51 4.72 2.36
C CYS A 299 10.30 4.54 1.44
N ASN A 300 9.75 5.62 0.90
CA ASN A 300 8.66 5.54 -0.06
C ASN A 300 9.05 4.69 -1.26
N GLY A 301 10.22 4.92 -1.87
CA GLY A 301 10.72 4.12 -2.98
C GLY A 301 10.86 2.63 -2.65
N TYR A 302 11.25 2.30 -1.41
CA TYR A 302 11.30 0.93 -0.93
C TYR A 302 9.90 0.32 -0.74
N TYR A 303 8.94 1.08 -0.19
CA TYR A 303 7.56 0.63 0.02
C TYR A 303 6.75 0.52 -1.27
N THR A 304 6.98 1.43 -2.22
CA THR A 304 6.36 1.39 -3.55
C THR A 304 7.08 0.43 -4.48
N ARG A 305 8.17 -0.22 -4.05
CA ARG A 305 8.85 -1.22 -4.85
C ARG A 305 7.91 -2.40 -5.04
N GLU A 306 7.44 -2.55 -6.27
CA GLU A 306 6.54 -3.62 -6.66
C GLU A 306 7.24 -4.97 -6.43
N ARG A 307 6.62 -5.80 -5.58
CA ARG A 307 7.04 -7.19 -5.36
C ARG A 307 6.13 -8.07 -6.17
N PHE A 308 6.63 -8.63 -7.26
CA PHE A 308 5.89 -9.60 -8.05
C PHE A 308 6.00 -10.99 -7.43
N VAL A 309 4.88 -11.69 -7.39
CA VAL A 309 4.77 -13.07 -6.93
C VAL A 309 5.53 -13.97 -7.89
N ASP A 310 6.32 -14.87 -7.34
CA ASP A 310 6.95 -15.90 -8.14
C ASP A 310 5.88 -16.85 -8.73
N SER A 311 6.04 -17.23 -9.99
CA SER A 311 5.06 -18.07 -10.69
C SER A 311 4.88 -19.42 -9.98
N THR A 312 5.91 -19.94 -9.32
CA THR A 312 5.83 -21.17 -8.51
C THR A 312 4.94 -20.98 -7.29
N ALA A 313 5.07 -19.86 -6.59
CA ALA A 313 4.24 -19.56 -5.41
C ALA A 313 2.77 -19.40 -5.80
N LEU A 314 2.49 -18.74 -6.93
CA LEU A 314 1.12 -18.61 -7.44
C LEU A 314 0.54 -19.96 -7.89
N ASN A 315 1.35 -20.80 -8.53
CA ASN A 315 0.94 -22.14 -8.96
C ASN A 315 0.55 -23.05 -7.76
N GLN A 316 1.15 -22.84 -6.60
CA GLN A 316 0.88 -23.62 -5.39
C GLN A 316 -0.41 -23.23 -4.65
N LEU A 317 -1.15 -22.21 -5.11
CA LEU A 317 -2.37 -21.74 -4.45
C LEU A 317 -3.49 -22.80 -4.40
N SER A 318 -3.61 -23.64 -5.43
CA SER A 318 -4.64 -24.67 -5.52
C SER A 318 -4.14 -25.89 -6.29
N TYR A 319 -4.79 -27.02 -6.07
CA TYR A 319 -4.59 -28.28 -6.81
C TYR A 319 -5.62 -28.48 -7.94
N ASP A 320 -6.49 -27.50 -8.19
CA ASP A 320 -7.44 -27.56 -9.31
C ASP A 320 -6.71 -27.67 -10.65
N ARG A 321 -7.37 -28.25 -11.66
CA ARG A 321 -6.76 -28.39 -12.98
C ARG A 321 -6.35 -27.03 -13.56
N TYR A 322 -7.25 -26.06 -13.53
CA TYR A 322 -6.98 -24.70 -13.98
C TYR A 322 -6.87 -23.74 -12.80
N LEU A 323 -5.89 -22.84 -12.82
CA LEU A 323 -5.87 -21.72 -11.88
C LEU A 323 -6.88 -20.66 -12.33
N PHE A 324 -6.82 -20.31 -13.62
CA PHE A 324 -7.70 -19.32 -14.24
C PHE A 324 -8.43 -19.91 -15.44
N THR A 325 -9.76 -19.77 -15.42
CA THR A 325 -10.59 -19.89 -16.61
C THR A 325 -11.17 -18.52 -16.92
N PHE A 326 -10.66 -17.86 -17.95
CA PHE A 326 -11.21 -16.61 -18.45
C PHE A 326 -12.45 -16.91 -19.29
N VAL A 327 -13.53 -16.18 -19.07
CA VAL A 327 -14.75 -16.23 -19.87
C VAL A 327 -14.88 -14.87 -20.53
N ILE A 328 -14.36 -14.77 -21.76
CA ILE A 328 -14.45 -13.57 -22.58
C ILE A 328 -15.75 -13.66 -23.37
N MET A 329 -16.70 -12.81 -23.01
CA MET A 329 -18.01 -12.74 -23.64
C MET A 329 -18.01 -11.72 -24.77
N THR A 330 -18.61 -12.07 -25.90
CA THR A 330 -18.64 -11.22 -27.10
C THR A 330 -20.00 -11.28 -27.78
N ALA A 331 -20.44 -10.13 -28.26
CA ALA A 331 -21.73 -9.93 -28.92
C ALA A 331 -21.55 -9.04 -30.17
N PRO A 332 -22.38 -9.22 -31.22
CA PRO A 332 -22.36 -8.35 -32.39
C PRO A 332 -22.55 -6.87 -32.01
N ARG A 333 -21.73 -6.00 -32.58
CA ARG A 333 -21.79 -4.54 -32.39
C ARG A 333 -21.88 -3.84 -33.73
N ARG A 334 -22.51 -2.67 -33.75
CA ARG A 334 -22.60 -1.85 -34.97
C ARG A 334 -21.19 -1.52 -35.49
N GLY A 335 -20.92 -1.90 -36.75
CA GLY A 335 -19.64 -1.66 -37.42
C GLY A 335 -18.54 -2.68 -37.12
N ASP A 336 -18.85 -3.76 -36.40
CA ASP A 336 -17.93 -4.88 -36.11
C ASP A 336 -16.51 -4.45 -35.68
N PRO A 337 -16.39 -3.58 -34.65
CA PRO A 337 -15.10 -3.14 -34.15
C PRO A 337 -14.29 -4.34 -33.64
N PRO A 338 -12.95 -4.36 -33.82
CA PRO A 338 -12.11 -5.51 -33.50
C PRO A 338 -11.78 -5.61 -32.00
N PHE A 339 -12.76 -5.39 -31.12
CA PHE A 339 -12.54 -5.37 -29.68
C PHE A 339 -12.11 -6.74 -29.16
N LEU A 340 -12.81 -7.80 -29.57
CA LEU A 340 -12.46 -9.17 -29.17
C LEU A 340 -11.01 -9.51 -29.51
N THR A 341 -10.57 -9.22 -30.74
CA THR A 341 -9.19 -9.45 -31.17
C THR A 341 -8.20 -8.68 -30.29
N ARG A 342 -8.45 -7.39 -30.03
CA ARG A 342 -7.57 -6.54 -29.20
C ARG A 342 -7.53 -6.99 -27.74
N THR A 343 -8.67 -7.43 -27.20
CA THR A 343 -8.74 -7.99 -25.85
C THR A 343 -7.95 -9.28 -25.79
N LEU A 344 -8.18 -10.24 -26.70
CA LEU A 344 -7.41 -11.48 -26.75
C LEU A 344 -5.90 -11.24 -26.86
N ASP A 345 -5.46 -10.35 -27.74
CA ASP A 345 -4.04 -9.96 -27.89
C ASP A 345 -3.44 -9.50 -26.56
N SER A 346 -4.17 -8.67 -25.82
CA SER A 346 -3.69 -8.12 -24.54
C SER A 346 -3.44 -9.20 -23.48
N TYR A 347 -4.21 -10.29 -23.47
CA TYR A 347 -4.00 -11.42 -22.56
C TYR A 347 -2.89 -12.33 -23.08
N LEU A 348 -3.00 -12.75 -24.35
CA LEU A 348 -2.10 -13.71 -24.99
C LEU A 348 -0.64 -13.22 -25.04
N LYS A 349 -0.41 -11.90 -25.14
CA LYS A 349 0.93 -11.31 -25.10
C LYS A 349 1.65 -11.52 -23.76
N ASN A 350 0.92 -11.80 -22.69
CA ASN A 350 1.49 -12.06 -21.36
C ASN A 350 1.77 -13.55 -21.11
N TRP A 351 1.44 -14.42 -22.05
CA TRP A 351 1.58 -15.87 -21.91
C TRP A 351 2.67 -16.41 -22.84
N PRO A 352 3.38 -17.48 -22.44
CA PRO A 352 4.49 -18.00 -23.23
C PRO A 352 4.02 -18.54 -24.59
N ASP A 353 4.85 -18.30 -25.60
CA ASP A 353 4.65 -18.72 -26.99
C ASP A 353 4.82 -20.24 -27.11
N GLN A 354 5.86 -20.75 -26.45
CA GLN A 354 6.19 -22.16 -26.41
C GLN A 354 5.27 -22.91 -25.45
N ALA A 355 5.17 -24.22 -25.65
CA ALA A 355 4.46 -25.09 -24.73
C ALA A 355 5.03 -24.94 -23.30
N PRO A 356 4.23 -24.44 -22.35
CA PRO A 356 4.69 -24.33 -20.97
C PRO A 356 4.93 -25.74 -20.41
N GLU A 357 5.86 -25.85 -19.47
CA GLU A 357 6.12 -27.14 -18.80
C GLU A 357 4.84 -27.67 -18.15
N ALA A 358 4.62 -28.98 -18.23
CA ALA A 358 3.42 -29.61 -17.69
C ALA A 358 3.28 -29.32 -16.19
N GLY A 359 2.13 -28.80 -15.78
CA GLY A 359 1.86 -28.41 -14.40
C GLY A 359 2.50 -27.08 -13.95
N SER A 360 3.14 -26.33 -14.85
CA SER A 360 3.52 -24.94 -14.60
C SER A 360 2.30 -24.03 -14.47
N LEU A 361 2.51 -22.78 -14.04
CA LEU A 361 1.43 -21.80 -13.88
C LEU A 361 0.62 -21.62 -15.16
N TYR A 362 1.29 -21.40 -16.30
CA TYR A 362 0.65 -21.06 -17.56
C TYR A 362 -0.03 -22.28 -18.21
N ASP A 363 0.43 -23.51 -17.95
CA ASP A 363 -0.28 -24.75 -18.37
C ASP A 363 -1.69 -24.85 -17.73
N ARG A 364 -1.93 -24.10 -16.66
CA ARG A 364 -3.20 -24.08 -15.91
C ARG A 364 -4.06 -22.86 -16.23
N PHE A 365 -3.76 -22.15 -17.32
CA PHE A 365 -4.61 -21.06 -17.82
C PHE A 365 -5.41 -21.54 -19.02
N GLN A 366 -6.64 -21.07 -19.12
CA GLN A 366 -7.46 -21.23 -20.31
C GLN A 366 -8.46 -20.07 -20.46
N THR A 367 -8.91 -19.86 -21.69
CA THR A 367 -9.87 -18.84 -22.05
C THR A 367 -10.98 -19.45 -22.87
N ILE A 368 -12.20 -19.27 -22.42
CA ILE A 368 -13.43 -19.55 -23.15
C ILE A 368 -13.85 -18.26 -23.81
N VAL A 369 -13.83 -18.24 -25.15
CA VAL A 369 -14.45 -17.18 -25.94
C VAL A 369 -15.88 -17.60 -26.20
N TYR A 370 -16.81 -16.93 -25.55
CA TYR A 370 -18.21 -17.32 -25.51
C TYR A 370 -19.10 -16.33 -26.26
N THR A 371 -19.94 -16.84 -27.14
CA THR A 371 -21.04 -16.10 -27.76
C THR A 371 -22.31 -16.94 -27.80
N HIS A 372 -23.48 -16.30 -27.75
CA HIS A 372 -24.78 -16.96 -27.99
C HIS A 372 -25.46 -16.46 -29.26
N PHE A 373 -24.68 -15.76 -30.10
CA PHE A 373 -25.14 -15.23 -31.37
C PHE A 373 -24.74 -16.20 -32.49
N THR A 374 -25.72 -16.64 -33.26
CA THR A 374 -25.52 -17.53 -34.41
C THR A 374 -24.61 -16.86 -35.43
N THR A 375 -24.88 -15.57 -35.70
CA THR A 375 -24.08 -14.74 -36.60
C THR A 375 -23.27 -13.72 -35.82
N HIS A 376 -21.94 -13.81 -35.89
CA HIS A 376 -21.05 -12.85 -35.24
C HIS A 376 -19.71 -12.75 -35.97
N LEU A 377 -19.59 -11.73 -36.84
CA LEU A 377 -18.44 -11.57 -37.74
C LEU A 377 -17.10 -11.46 -36.99
N GLU A 378 -17.03 -10.62 -35.95
CA GLU A 378 -15.79 -10.47 -35.18
C GLU A 378 -15.39 -11.75 -34.42
N PHE A 379 -16.35 -12.55 -33.93
CA PHE A 379 -16.05 -13.88 -33.36
C PHE A 379 -15.43 -14.79 -34.42
N ASP A 380 -16.01 -14.84 -35.63
CA ASP A 380 -15.50 -15.67 -36.73
C ASP A 380 -14.10 -15.22 -37.17
N ARG A 381 -13.88 -13.90 -37.26
CA ARG A 381 -12.59 -13.30 -37.59
C ARG A 381 -11.53 -13.64 -36.55
N ALA A 382 -11.81 -13.42 -35.26
CA ALA A 382 -10.88 -13.73 -34.18
C ALA A 382 -10.58 -15.23 -34.12
N LYS A 383 -11.60 -16.10 -34.33
CA LYS A 383 -11.42 -17.55 -34.38
C LYS A 383 -10.49 -17.95 -35.52
N ALA A 384 -10.73 -17.45 -36.73
CA ALA A 384 -9.88 -17.73 -37.89
C ALA A 384 -8.43 -17.25 -37.68
N LEU A 385 -8.23 -16.14 -36.97
CA LEU A 385 -6.92 -15.60 -36.66
C LEU A 385 -6.14 -16.47 -35.66
N TYR A 386 -6.75 -16.87 -34.55
CA TYR A 386 -6.03 -17.53 -33.45
C TYR A 386 -6.08 -19.06 -33.49
N GLN A 387 -7.13 -19.68 -34.03
CA GLN A 387 -7.24 -21.14 -34.12
C GLN A 387 -6.06 -21.84 -34.84
N PRO A 388 -5.41 -21.28 -35.88
CA PRO A 388 -4.24 -21.91 -36.49
C PRO A 388 -2.95 -21.76 -35.66
N THR A 389 -2.91 -20.85 -34.68
CA THR A 389 -1.71 -20.60 -33.86
C THR A 389 -1.59 -21.61 -32.72
N GLU A 390 -0.37 -22.04 -32.38
CA GLU A 390 -0.15 -22.94 -31.23
C GLU A 390 -0.70 -22.35 -29.92
N ARG A 391 -0.50 -21.03 -29.73
CA ARG A 391 -1.00 -20.28 -28.58
C ARG A 391 -2.53 -20.33 -28.51
N GLY A 392 -3.20 -20.10 -29.63
CA GLY A 392 -4.66 -20.13 -29.70
C GLY A 392 -5.24 -21.52 -29.46
N GLN A 393 -4.65 -22.57 -30.04
CA GLN A 393 -5.10 -23.96 -29.83
C GLN A 393 -4.98 -24.40 -28.36
N ARG A 394 -3.91 -23.95 -27.70
CA ARG A 394 -3.65 -24.28 -26.30
C ARG A 394 -4.59 -23.53 -25.35
N TYR A 395 -4.61 -22.20 -25.43
CA TYR A 395 -5.29 -21.40 -24.41
C TYR A 395 -6.74 -21.06 -24.75
N LEU A 396 -7.14 -21.03 -26.02
CA LEU A 396 -8.49 -20.59 -26.41
C LEU A 396 -9.42 -21.77 -26.67
N LYS A 397 -10.66 -21.65 -26.17
CA LYS A 397 -11.79 -22.53 -26.46
C LYS A 397 -12.93 -21.68 -26.98
N TRP A 398 -13.41 -22.00 -28.17
CA TRP A 398 -14.45 -21.25 -28.88
C TRP A 398 -15.81 -21.91 -28.67
N ILE A 399 -16.72 -21.21 -27.99
CA ILE A 399 -18.06 -21.70 -27.68
C ILE A 399 -19.08 -20.75 -28.31
N ARG A 400 -19.92 -21.29 -29.19
CA ARG A 400 -21.04 -20.59 -29.83
C ARG A 400 -22.31 -21.37 -29.55
N GLU A 401 -23.28 -20.73 -28.92
CA GLU A 401 -24.66 -21.23 -28.87
C GLU A 401 -25.50 -20.61 -30.00
N GLU A 402 -26.59 -21.29 -30.35
CA GLU A 402 -27.61 -20.75 -31.26
C GLU A 402 -28.49 -19.71 -30.55
N GLY A 403 -28.77 -18.62 -31.24
CA GLY A 403 -29.60 -17.52 -30.76
C GLY A 403 -29.24 -16.20 -31.43
N ASP A 404 -30.12 -15.21 -31.38
CA ASP A 404 -29.86 -13.85 -31.89
C ASP A 404 -30.47 -12.77 -30.99
N THR A 405 -30.94 -13.15 -29.80
CA THR A 405 -31.59 -12.24 -28.84
C THR A 405 -30.56 -11.38 -28.11
N LEU A 406 -30.77 -10.07 -28.06
CA LEU A 406 -29.95 -9.16 -27.25
C LEU A 406 -30.33 -9.22 -25.77
N ASP A 407 -30.11 -10.35 -25.12
CA ASP A 407 -30.31 -10.52 -23.67
C ASP A 407 -28.97 -10.72 -22.95
N GLN A 408 -28.41 -9.60 -22.46
CA GLN A 408 -27.16 -9.60 -21.71
C GLN A 408 -27.22 -10.51 -20.47
N ARG A 409 -28.37 -10.59 -19.79
CA ARG A 409 -28.51 -11.36 -18.56
C ARG A 409 -28.42 -12.85 -18.83
N SER A 410 -29.18 -13.33 -19.81
CA SER A 410 -29.09 -14.73 -20.27
C SER A 410 -27.69 -15.05 -20.78
N HIS A 411 -27.08 -14.13 -21.53
CA HIS A 411 -25.72 -14.29 -22.05
C HIS A 411 -24.69 -14.53 -20.94
N VAL A 412 -24.65 -13.64 -19.93
CA VAL A 412 -23.71 -13.76 -18.81
C VAL A 412 -24.02 -14.98 -17.94
N SER A 413 -25.31 -15.26 -17.69
CA SER A 413 -25.75 -16.41 -16.90
C SER A 413 -25.26 -17.72 -17.50
N LYS A 414 -25.52 -17.94 -18.79
CA LYS A 414 -25.11 -19.15 -19.51
C LYS A 414 -23.58 -19.29 -19.56
N ALA A 415 -22.86 -18.22 -19.87
CA ALA A 415 -21.40 -18.23 -19.94
C ALA A 415 -20.75 -18.65 -18.60
N LEU A 416 -21.18 -18.04 -17.49
CA LEU A 416 -20.70 -18.37 -16.15
C LEU A 416 -21.11 -19.77 -15.71
N GLY A 417 -22.36 -20.17 -15.99
CA GLY A 417 -22.86 -21.51 -15.70
C GLY A 417 -22.03 -22.58 -16.43
N PHE A 418 -21.84 -22.41 -17.74
CA PHE A 418 -21.03 -23.30 -18.56
C PHE A 418 -19.60 -23.44 -18.02
N ALA A 419 -18.93 -22.32 -17.72
CA ALA A 419 -17.57 -22.35 -17.18
C ALA A 419 -17.49 -23.03 -15.81
N ALA A 420 -18.45 -22.78 -14.93
CA ALA A 420 -18.46 -23.32 -13.57
C ALA A 420 -18.81 -24.82 -13.50
N GLU A 421 -19.57 -25.33 -14.47
CA GLU A 421 -20.02 -26.72 -14.50
C GLU A 421 -19.05 -27.64 -15.25
N ASN A 422 -18.40 -27.13 -16.30
CA ASN A 422 -17.57 -27.96 -17.19
C ASN A 422 -16.09 -27.94 -16.82
N TYR A 423 -15.63 -27.01 -15.99
CA TYR A 423 -14.20 -26.83 -15.71
C TYR A 423 -13.88 -26.74 -14.23
N GLN A 424 -12.92 -27.56 -13.78
CA GLN A 424 -12.36 -27.47 -12.44
C GLN A 424 -11.30 -26.36 -12.39
N SER A 425 -11.73 -25.16 -11.99
CA SER A 425 -10.89 -23.96 -11.95
C SER A 425 -10.81 -23.41 -10.54
N THR A 426 -9.72 -22.74 -10.16
CA THR A 426 -9.66 -21.99 -8.88
C THR A 426 -10.40 -20.67 -8.97
N TYR A 427 -10.34 -20.02 -10.13
CA TYR A 427 -11.11 -18.82 -10.45
C TYR A 427 -11.72 -18.91 -11.85
N ILE A 428 -12.88 -18.30 -11.97
CA ILE A 428 -13.56 -18.04 -13.22
C ILE A 428 -13.58 -16.52 -13.39
N ALA A 429 -12.83 -16.02 -14.36
CA ALA A 429 -12.69 -14.59 -14.62
C ALA A 429 -13.71 -14.16 -15.67
N LEU A 430 -14.67 -13.32 -15.28
CA LEU A 430 -15.63 -12.72 -16.19
C LEU A 430 -15.02 -11.50 -16.87
N VAL A 431 -14.98 -11.51 -18.20
CA VAL A 431 -14.36 -10.47 -19.01
C VAL A 431 -15.25 -10.14 -20.20
N GLU A 432 -15.48 -8.86 -20.43
CA GLU A 432 -16.12 -8.35 -21.65
C GLU A 432 -15.05 -8.20 -22.77
N ASP A 433 -15.47 -8.36 -24.03
CA ASP A 433 -14.58 -8.35 -25.20
C ASP A 433 -13.92 -7.00 -25.51
N ASP A 434 -14.21 -5.94 -24.76
CA ASP A 434 -13.62 -4.60 -24.88
C ASP A 434 -12.88 -4.16 -23.60
N PHE A 435 -12.42 -5.12 -22.81
CA PHE A 435 -11.57 -4.91 -21.64
C PHE A 435 -10.20 -5.58 -21.75
N PRO A 436 -9.30 -5.03 -22.59
CA PRO A 436 -7.91 -5.45 -22.60
C PRO A 436 -7.20 -5.20 -21.26
N VAL A 437 -6.21 -6.06 -20.97
CA VAL A 437 -5.24 -5.82 -19.90
C VAL A 437 -4.31 -4.69 -20.33
N CYS A 438 -3.97 -3.80 -19.40
CA CYS A 438 -3.18 -2.60 -19.67
C CYS A 438 -1.76 -2.86 -20.17
N GLY A 439 -1.17 -3.99 -19.78
CA GLY A 439 0.17 -4.39 -20.17
C GLY A 439 0.73 -5.51 -19.29
N ALA A 440 1.98 -5.88 -19.54
CA ALA A 440 2.66 -6.94 -18.79
C ALA A 440 2.82 -6.60 -17.31
N LYS A 441 3.04 -5.33 -17.00
CA LYS A 441 3.14 -4.87 -15.62
C LYS A 441 1.83 -5.10 -14.87
N GLU A 442 0.71 -4.65 -15.44
CA GLU A 442 -0.62 -4.80 -14.83
C GLU A 442 -1.05 -6.27 -14.79
N TRP A 443 -0.66 -7.09 -15.77
CA TRP A 443 -0.84 -8.54 -15.69
C TRP A 443 -0.17 -9.14 -14.45
N ARG A 444 1.10 -8.79 -14.19
CA ARG A 444 1.81 -9.23 -12.98
C ARG A 444 1.18 -8.68 -11.70
N GLN A 445 0.52 -7.52 -11.76
CA GLN A 445 -0.28 -7.00 -10.65
C GLN A 445 -1.57 -7.81 -10.43
N ILE A 446 -2.25 -8.28 -11.50
CA ILE A 446 -3.39 -9.19 -11.36
C ILE A 446 -2.95 -10.46 -10.62
N GLU A 447 -1.85 -11.07 -11.04
CA GLU A 447 -1.25 -12.25 -10.38
C GLU A 447 -0.96 -11.99 -8.90
N ASN A 448 -0.37 -10.83 -8.58
CA ASN A 448 -0.09 -10.41 -7.21
C ASN A 448 -1.35 -10.27 -6.35
N VAL A 449 -2.38 -9.59 -6.86
CA VAL A 449 -3.62 -9.34 -6.12
C VAL A 449 -4.32 -10.67 -5.86
N ILE A 450 -4.37 -11.58 -6.84
CA ILE A 450 -4.90 -12.94 -6.64
C ILE A 450 -4.12 -13.70 -5.55
N TYR A 451 -2.78 -13.66 -5.60
CA TYR A 451 -1.95 -14.32 -4.60
C TYR A 451 -2.19 -13.74 -3.20
N ALA A 452 -2.14 -12.42 -3.08
CA ALA A 452 -2.37 -11.72 -1.82
C ALA A 452 -3.80 -11.98 -1.29
N ALA A 453 -4.81 -12.01 -2.16
CA ALA A 453 -6.19 -12.34 -1.80
C ALA A 453 -6.29 -13.71 -1.12
N ASN A 454 -5.60 -14.73 -1.64
CA ASN A 454 -5.61 -16.07 -1.03
C ASN A 454 -4.84 -16.13 0.29
N LEU A 455 -3.81 -15.31 0.48
CA LEU A 455 -3.06 -15.26 1.73
C LEU A 455 -3.80 -14.49 2.83
N GLU A 456 -4.33 -13.31 2.48
CA GLU A 456 -4.90 -12.36 3.43
C GLU A 456 -6.37 -12.65 3.69
N SER A 457 -7.13 -13.05 2.67
CA SER A 457 -8.54 -13.41 2.76
C SER A 457 -8.83 -14.77 2.09
N PRO A 458 -8.38 -15.91 2.63
CA PRO A 458 -8.57 -17.23 1.97
C PRO A 458 -10.03 -17.60 1.65
N GLY A 459 -11.00 -16.95 2.33
CA GLY A 459 -12.44 -17.14 2.12
C GLY A 459 -13.09 -16.12 1.18
N HIS A 460 -12.31 -15.30 0.46
CA HIS A 460 -12.87 -14.32 -0.47
C HIS A 460 -13.74 -14.95 -1.54
N CYS A 461 -14.87 -14.32 -1.83
CA CYS A 461 -15.78 -14.75 -2.90
C CYS A 461 -15.25 -14.43 -4.31
N GLY A 462 -14.41 -13.41 -4.42
CA GLY A 462 -13.76 -13.06 -5.68
C GLY A 462 -12.76 -11.92 -5.54
N VAL A 463 -12.07 -11.64 -6.63
CA VAL A 463 -11.15 -10.52 -6.79
C VAL A 463 -11.62 -9.66 -7.95
N PHE A 464 -11.67 -8.34 -7.77
CA PHE A 464 -12.11 -7.40 -8.80
C PHE A 464 -10.96 -6.45 -9.16
N VAL A 465 -10.49 -6.52 -10.40
CA VAL A 465 -9.34 -5.74 -10.90
C VAL A 465 -9.68 -4.78 -12.04
N GLY A 466 -10.91 -4.89 -12.58
CA GLY A 466 -11.44 -4.07 -13.65
C GLY A 466 -12.49 -3.08 -13.15
N THR A 467 -13.48 -2.79 -13.98
CA THR A 467 -14.64 -1.95 -13.63
C THR A 467 -15.89 -2.49 -14.30
N GLY A 468 -17.06 -1.96 -13.94
CA GLY A 468 -18.33 -2.41 -14.50
C GLY A 468 -18.59 -3.89 -14.20
N GLY A 469 -18.87 -4.67 -15.25
CA GLY A 469 -19.07 -6.13 -15.17
C GLY A 469 -17.85 -6.97 -15.51
N SER A 470 -16.69 -6.36 -15.76
CA SER A 470 -15.51 -7.02 -16.34
C SER A 470 -14.29 -7.01 -15.41
N GLY A 471 -13.43 -8.03 -15.49
CA GLY A 471 -12.26 -8.16 -14.62
C GLY A 471 -12.60 -8.72 -13.23
N LEU A 472 -13.65 -9.54 -13.16
CA LEU A 472 -14.14 -10.19 -11.94
C LEU A 472 -13.67 -11.65 -11.89
N PHE A 473 -12.76 -11.97 -10.97
CA PHE A 473 -12.25 -13.31 -10.72
C PHE A 473 -13.06 -13.96 -9.60
N LEU A 474 -14.10 -14.70 -9.98
CA LEU A 474 -15.03 -15.34 -9.04
C LEU A 474 -14.53 -16.73 -8.63
N LYS A 475 -14.75 -17.12 -7.38
CA LYS A 475 -14.63 -18.53 -6.99
C LYS A 475 -15.73 -19.35 -7.72
N PRO A 476 -15.48 -20.60 -8.14
CA PRO A 476 -16.44 -21.37 -8.95
C PRO A 476 -17.84 -21.48 -8.34
N LYS A 477 -17.93 -21.72 -7.02
CA LYS A 477 -19.20 -21.76 -6.30
C LYS A 477 -19.97 -20.44 -6.43
N ILE A 478 -19.26 -19.32 -6.41
CA ILE A 478 -19.83 -17.98 -6.53
C ILE A 478 -20.22 -17.69 -7.98
N ALA A 479 -19.39 -18.05 -8.97
CA ALA A 479 -19.74 -17.94 -10.38
C ALA A 479 -21.05 -18.69 -10.70
N LYS A 480 -21.20 -19.93 -10.20
CA LYS A 480 -22.42 -20.73 -10.34
C LYS A 480 -23.63 -20.13 -9.60
N LEU A 481 -23.41 -19.54 -8.43
CA LEU A 481 -24.49 -18.86 -7.71
C LEU A 481 -24.94 -17.62 -8.47
N VAL A 482 -24.00 -16.79 -8.91
CA VAL A 482 -24.24 -15.56 -9.68
C VAL A 482 -24.98 -15.87 -10.97
N SER A 483 -24.64 -16.93 -11.71
CA SER A 483 -25.36 -17.30 -12.93
C SER A 483 -26.85 -17.54 -12.68
N ALA A 484 -27.21 -18.20 -11.57
CA ALA A 484 -28.61 -18.40 -11.19
C ALA A 484 -29.29 -17.10 -10.73
N LEU A 485 -28.60 -16.26 -9.94
CA LEU A 485 -29.14 -15.00 -9.44
C LEU A 485 -29.41 -13.98 -10.55
N LEU A 486 -28.59 -14.01 -11.61
CA LEU A 486 -28.85 -13.21 -12.80
C LEU A 486 -30.25 -13.48 -13.34
N LEU A 487 -30.74 -14.71 -13.39
CA LEU A 487 -32.11 -14.97 -13.87
C LEU A 487 -33.19 -14.64 -12.82
N LYS A 488 -32.84 -14.66 -11.53
CA LYS A 488 -33.77 -14.44 -10.41
C LYS A 488 -34.15 -12.97 -10.19
N TYR A 489 -33.25 -12.02 -10.47
CA TYR A 489 -33.46 -10.59 -10.19
C TYR A 489 -33.61 -9.75 -11.46
N PRO A 490 -34.70 -9.89 -12.25
CA PRO A 490 -34.84 -9.26 -13.55
C PRO A 490 -34.86 -7.72 -13.52
N SER A 491 -35.20 -7.13 -12.38
CA SER A 491 -35.29 -5.67 -12.21
C SER A 491 -33.93 -4.97 -12.03
N LEU A 492 -32.87 -5.69 -11.69
CA LEU A 492 -31.54 -5.12 -11.45
C LEU A 492 -30.63 -5.37 -12.66
N PRO A 493 -29.79 -4.41 -13.08
CA PRO A 493 -28.79 -4.65 -14.13
C PRO A 493 -27.85 -5.83 -13.80
N PRO A 494 -27.37 -6.60 -14.80
CA PRO A 494 -26.52 -7.77 -14.57
C PRO A 494 -25.27 -7.48 -13.73
N ASP A 495 -24.53 -6.42 -14.05
CA ASP A 495 -23.35 -5.96 -13.33
C ASP A 495 -23.66 -5.66 -11.86
N ILE A 496 -24.78 -4.98 -11.60
CA ILE A 496 -25.24 -4.67 -10.25
C ILE A 496 -25.56 -5.94 -9.45
N ILE A 497 -26.18 -6.96 -10.07
CA ILE A 497 -26.46 -8.23 -9.36
C ILE A 497 -25.17 -8.93 -8.97
N ILE A 498 -24.20 -8.99 -9.88
CA ILE A 498 -22.91 -9.61 -9.62
C ILE A 498 -22.20 -8.87 -8.47
N GLN A 499 -22.16 -7.54 -8.53
CA GLN A 499 -21.56 -6.69 -7.50
C GLN A 499 -22.26 -6.83 -6.14
N GLN A 500 -23.60 -6.76 -6.09
CA GLN A 500 -24.38 -6.93 -4.86
C GLN A 500 -24.18 -8.34 -4.26
N CYS A 501 -24.02 -9.37 -5.09
CA CYS A 501 -23.70 -10.71 -4.62
C CYS A 501 -22.31 -10.77 -3.99
N ILE A 502 -21.26 -10.31 -4.68
CA ILE A 502 -19.88 -10.41 -4.15
C ILE A 502 -19.65 -9.50 -2.94
N LEU A 503 -20.44 -8.44 -2.76
CA LEU A 503 -20.48 -7.62 -1.54
C LEU A 503 -21.27 -8.27 -0.40
N GLY A 504 -22.03 -9.33 -0.68
CA GLY A 504 -22.86 -10.04 0.29
C GLY A 504 -24.16 -9.34 0.67
N ASN A 505 -24.63 -8.41 -0.17
CA ASN A 505 -25.87 -7.66 0.05
C ASN A 505 -27.12 -8.46 -0.38
N LEU A 506 -26.96 -9.41 -1.30
CA LEU A 506 -28.02 -10.38 -1.63
C LEU A 506 -28.07 -11.48 -0.57
N GLN A 507 -29.29 -11.94 -0.23
CA GLN A 507 -29.52 -12.89 0.87
C GLN A 507 -28.76 -14.20 0.65
N GLU A 508 -28.70 -14.68 -0.59
CA GLU A 508 -28.01 -15.90 -1.01
C GLU A 508 -26.48 -15.75 -0.95
N CYS A 509 -25.97 -14.53 -0.99
CA CYS A 509 -24.55 -14.23 -1.04
C CYS A 509 -23.99 -13.69 0.29
N LYS A 510 -24.73 -13.79 1.40
CA LYS A 510 -24.26 -13.34 2.74
C LYS A 510 -22.88 -13.85 3.13
N GLN A 511 -22.50 -15.06 2.67
CA GLN A 511 -21.15 -15.62 2.88
C GLN A 511 -20.02 -14.76 2.28
N CYS A 512 -20.34 -13.85 1.36
CA CYS A 512 -19.41 -12.96 0.69
C CYS A 512 -19.21 -11.61 1.37
N SER A 513 -19.99 -11.30 2.41
CA SER A 513 -19.93 -10.02 3.12
C SER A 513 -18.52 -9.76 3.65
N GLN A 514 -17.97 -8.60 3.30
CA GLN A 514 -16.62 -8.16 3.69
C GLN A 514 -15.49 -9.08 3.20
N THR A 515 -15.75 -9.85 2.14
CA THR A 515 -14.75 -10.77 1.59
C THR A 515 -14.25 -10.39 0.21
N LEU A 516 -14.89 -9.43 -0.48
CA LEU A 516 -14.45 -8.96 -1.79
C LEU A 516 -13.05 -8.34 -1.68
N VAL A 517 -12.15 -8.80 -2.55
CA VAL A 517 -10.82 -8.20 -2.70
C VAL A 517 -10.77 -7.39 -3.98
N THR A 518 -10.16 -6.21 -3.95
CA THR A 518 -9.93 -5.38 -5.15
C THR A 518 -8.47 -5.03 -5.30
N SER A 519 -8.04 -4.76 -6.53
CA SER A 519 -6.79 -4.04 -6.75
C SER A 519 -6.91 -2.58 -6.31
N LYS A 520 -5.80 -1.93 -6.00
CA LYS A 520 -5.76 -0.47 -5.78
C LYS A 520 -6.22 0.33 -7.01
N THR A 521 -5.83 -0.14 -8.19
CA THR A 521 -6.03 0.48 -9.50
C THR A 521 -6.76 -0.41 -10.47
N LEU A 522 -7.40 0.18 -11.48
CA LEU A 522 -7.85 -0.52 -12.67
C LEU A 522 -6.64 -1.10 -13.41
N LEU A 523 -6.61 -2.42 -13.55
CA LEU A 523 -5.57 -3.18 -14.26
C LEU A 523 -5.99 -3.52 -15.70
N MET A 524 -7.19 -3.10 -16.07
CA MET A 524 -7.85 -3.27 -17.35
C MET A 524 -8.49 -1.93 -17.71
N TYR A 525 -8.64 -1.64 -19.00
CA TYR A 525 -9.28 -0.41 -19.47
C TYR A 525 -10.35 -0.70 -20.51
N HIS A 526 -11.33 0.18 -20.60
CA HIS A 526 -12.48 0.01 -21.47
C HIS A 526 -12.23 0.67 -22.83
N ILE A 527 -12.17 -0.11 -23.92
CA ILE A 527 -12.00 0.39 -25.29
C ILE A 527 -13.31 0.63 -26.04
N GLY A 528 -14.44 0.12 -25.53
CA GLY A 528 -15.77 0.18 -26.16
C GLY A 528 -16.60 1.41 -25.79
N TYR A 529 -15.97 2.49 -25.31
CA TYR A 529 -16.64 3.67 -24.74
C TYR A 529 -17.71 4.33 -25.63
N ASN A 530 -17.55 4.28 -26.96
CA ASN A 530 -18.46 4.86 -27.96
C ASN A 530 -19.35 3.83 -28.67
N THR A 531 -19.29 2.58 -28.25
CA THR A 531 -19.90 1.41 -28.91
C THR A 531 -20.57 0.52 -27.87
N SER A 532 -21.20 1.16 -26.89
CA SER A 532 -22.06 0.50 -25.91
C SER A 532 -23.19 -0.22 -26.64
N THR A 533 -23.51 -1.44 -26.21
CA THR A 533 -24.70 -2.18 -26.66
C THR A 533 -25.98 -1.62 -26.06
N SER A 534 -25.89 -0.79 -25.01
CA SER A 534 -27.00 -0.03 -24.44
C SER A 534 -27.11 1.34 -25.10
N LEU A 535 -28.30 1.67 -25.62
CA LEU A 535 -28.60 2.93 -26.34
C LEU A 535 -28.43 4.19 -25.45
N ASP A 536 -28.62 4.05 -24.14
CA ASP A 536 -28.68 5.18 -23.21
C ASP A 536 -27.35 5.45 -22.49
N ARG A 537 -26.31 4.66 -22.75
CA ARG A 537 -25.01 4.77 -22.08
C ARG A 537 -23.92 5.11 -23.08
N SER A 538 -23.34 6.29 -22.93
CA SER A 538 -22.06 6.65 -23.56
C SER A 538 -21.04 6.93 -22.47
N TYR A 539 -19.88 6.29 -22.57
CA TYR A 539 -18.74 6.59 -21.72
C TYR A 539 -17.80 7.52 -22.47
N LYS A 540 -17.11 8.40 -21.77
CA LYS A 540 -16.08 9.23 -22.41
C LYS A 540 -14.84 8.39 -22.67
N LYS A 541 -14.11 8.69 -23.75
CA LYS A 541 -12.86 8.02 -24.12
C LYS A 541 -11.83 7.95 -22.98
N ASN A 542 -11.87 8.94 -22.10
CA ASN A 542 -10.95 9.09 -20.99
C ASN A 542 -11.47 8.52 -19.67
N GLU A 543 -12.62 7.86 -19.63
CA GLU A 543 -13.15 7.21 -18.43
C GLU A 543 -12.63 5.77 -18.32
N PHE A 544 -12.45 5.27 -17.10
CA PHE A 544 -12.05 3.89 -16.81
C PHE A 544 -10.73 3.45 -17.48
N GLN A 545 -9.75 4.33 -17.44
CA GLN A 545 -8.43 4.05 -18.02
C GLN A 545 -7.53 3.29 -17.05
N CYS A 546 -6.49 2.68 -17.60
CA CYS A 546 -5.44 2.01 -16.83
C CYS A 546 -4.90 2.89 -15.71
N GLY A 547 -4.64 2.26 -14.57
CA GLY A 547 -4.09 2.93 -13.40
C GLY A 547 -5.13 3.71 -12.59
N TRP A 548 -6.29 4.07 -13.14
CA TRP A 548 -7.32 4.79 -12.38
C TRP A 548 -7.65 4.08 -11.08
N ARG A 549 -8.04 4.84 -10.06
CA ARG A 549 -8.45 4.24 -8.79
C ARG A 549 -9.61 3.27 -9.00
N HIS A 550 -9.51 2.09 -8.40
CA HIS A 550 -10.62 1.14 -8.42
C HIS A 550 -11.84 1.75 -7.71
N PRO A 551 -13.07 1.72 -8.28
CA PRO A 551 -14.24 2.41 -7.71
C PRO A 551 -14.58 2.02 -6.26
N PHE A 552 -14.32 0.76 -5.90
CA PHE A 552 -14.55 0.23 -4.54
C PHE A 552 -13.45 0.55 -3.53
N ASN A 553 -12.35 1.16 -3.96
CA ASN A 553 -11.29 1.51 -3.05
C ASN A 553 -11.83 2.53 -2.02
N GLY A 554 -11.62 2.29 -0.73
CA GLY A 554 -12.13 3.12 0.37
C GLY A 554 -13.48 2.65 0.93
N ASP A 555 -14.15 1.68 0.31
CA ASP A 555 -15.30 1.01 0.91
C ASP A 555 -14.81 0.13 2.09
N PRO A 556 -15.31 0.33 3.32
CA PRO A 556 -14.90 -0.47 4.48
C PRO A 556 -15.28 -1.95 4.36
N ASN A 557 -16.18 -2.32 3.45
CA ASN A 557 -16.59 -3.70 3.20
C ASN A 557 -15.75 -4.39 2.11
N VAL A 558 -14.70 -3.73 1.62
CA VAL A 558 -13.85 -4.25 0.55
C VAL A 558 -12.38 -4.23 0.99
N ILE A 559 -11.69 -5.33 0.70
CA ILE A 559 -10.26 -5.48 0.99
C ILE A 559 -9.48 -5.01 -0.24
N THR A 560 -8.83 -3.85 -0.17
CA THR A 560 -7.99 -3.34 -1.26
C THR A 560 -6.55 -3.80 -1.08
N LEU A 561 -5.97 -4.46 -2.09
CA LEU A 561 -4.59 -4.98 -2.08
C LEU A 561 -3.72 -4.34 -3.16
#